data_AF-A0A3D8IBA1-F1
#
_entry.id   AF-A0A3D8IBA1-F1
#
_cell.length_a   1.000
_cell.length_b   1.000
_cell.length_c   1.000
_cell.angle_alpha   90.00
_cell.angle_beta   90.00
_cell.angle_gamma   90.00
#
_symmetry.space_group_name_H-M   'P 1'
#
loop_
_entity.id
_entity.type
_entity.pdbx_description
1 polymer ?
#
loop_
_entity_poly.entity_id
_entity_poly.type
_entity_poly.pdbx_seq_one_letter_code
_entity_poly.pdbx_strand_id
1 'polypeptide(L)'
;MKKKIYIKTESKEVEASFYNDININLFINDYVKITFLTIPNEIKELVYGYLNNFDIDKIKIINIKENDIFIKIDISKDEFLDRLDSKEIINTCEQIILNDKKTSNHQIIMPFNSSRSTLHNSILKKYTNFFKDTSVYKTRISFYINYNEINDIESFDTNIKNSIYKAIGKAKLHTKNDLFDCIALLNFRLDIEVLKIIILQKITFIVFTQKPSFSVLKYAQKFGITLIEYENNNFYILTHQTRIV
;
A
#
# COMPACT_ATOMS: atom_id res chain seq x y z
N MET A 1 14.56 -9.47 -6.41
CA MET A 1 15.86 -9.86 -7.02
C MET A 1 16.95 -9.44 -6.04
N LYS A 2 17.69 -10.40 -5.46
CA LYS A 2 18.74 -10.09 -4.47
C LYS A 2 20.11 -10.05 -5.16
N LYS A 3 20.96 -9.10 -4.78
CA LYS A 3 22.38 -9.06 -5.18
C LYS A 3 23.21 -9.73 -4.09
N LYS A 4 24.28 -10.40 -4.50
CA LYS A 4 25.26 -11.02 -3.60
C LYS A 4 26.56 -10.26 -3.73
N ILE A 5 27.15 -9.88 -2.59
CA ILE A 5 28.49 -9.30 -2.53
C ILE A 5 29.29 -10.02 -1.45
N TYR A 6 30.59 -10.15 -1.69
CA TYR A 6 31.53 -10.66 -0.70
C TYR A 6 32.07 -9.48 0.10
N ILE A 7 31.85 -9.50 1.42
CA ILE A 7 32.36 -8.48 2.33
C ILE A 7 33.58 -9.08 3.02
N LYS A 8 34.75 -8.48 2.81
CA LYS A 8 35.96 -8.85 3.52
C LYS A 8 35.95 -8.17 4.88
N THR A 9 35.79 -8.98 5.94
CA THR A 9 35.98 -8.51 7.32
C THR A 9 37.41 -8.84 7.78
N GLU A 10 37.86 -8.26 8.89
CA GLU A 10 39.20 -8.50 9.45
C GLU A 10 39.49 -9.98 9.73
N SER A 11 38.45 -10.81 9.85
CA SER A 11 38.59 -12.22 10.24
C SER A 11 38.07 -13.24 9.23
N LYS A 12 37.11 -12.93 8.35
CA LYS A 12 36.62 -13.84 7.27
C LYS A 12 35.95 -13.08 6.10
N GLU A 13 35.92 -13.71 4.92
CA GLU A 13 34.98 -13.31 3.85
C GLU A 13 33.60 -13.88 4.17
N VAL A 14 32.59 -13.00 4.16
CA VAL A 14 31.19 -13.37 4.37
C VAL A 14 30.40 -13.02 3.11
N GLU A 15 29.66 -14.00 2.59
CA GLU A 15 28.69 -13.75 1.53
C GLU A 15 27.45 -13.09 2.12
N ALA A 16 27.16 -11.87 1.68
CA ALA A 16 25.99 -11.11 2.11
C ALA A 16 25.04 -10.87 0.94
N SER A 17 23.73 -10.89 1.25
CA SER A 17 22.68 -10.71 0.25
C SER A 17 21.89 -9.44 0.54
N PHE A 18 21.74 -8.60 -0.49
CA PHE A 18 21.07 -7.31 -0.41
C PHE A 18 19.91 -7.26 -1.39
N TYR A 19 18.85 -6.54 -1.03
CA TYR A 19 17.81 -6.19 -1.99
C TYR A 19 18.36 -5.14 -2.96
N ASN A 20 18.00 -5.29 -4.24
CA ASN A 20 18.37 -4.34 -5.27
C ASN A 20 17.19 -3.41 -5.55
N ASP A 21 17.08 -2.34 -4.78
CA ASP A 21 16.21 -1.22 -5.09
C ASP A 21 16.88 -0.23 -6.03
N ILE A 22 16.06 0.45 -6.82
CA ILE A 22 16.49 1.45 -7.80
C ILE A 22 15.55 2.65 -7.73
N ASN A 23 16.03 3.80 -8.21
CA ASN A 23 15.18 4.96 -8.41
C ASN A 23 14.36 4.76 -9.68
N ILE A 24 13.05 4.91 -9.57
CA ILE A 24 12.10 4.96 -10.69
C ILE A 24 11.45 6.33 -10.70
N ASN A 25 11.47 6.99 -11.86
CA ASN A 25 10.86 8.30 -12.04
C ASN A 25 9.54 8.14 -12.80
N LEU A 26 8.52 8.81 -12.29
CA LEU A 26 7.18 8.85 -12.83
C LEU A 26 6.88 10.27 -13.31
N PHE A 27 6.72 10.42 -14.61
CA PHE A 27 6.38 11.66 -15.28
C PHE A 27 4.91 11.63 -15.65
N ILE A 28 4.09 12.45 -14.98
CA ILE A 28 2.64 12.47 -15.17
C ILE A 28 2.25 13.76 -15.88
N ASN A 29 1.58 13.60 -17.02
CA ASN A 29 1.09 14.71 -17.86
C ASN A 29 2.15 15.77 -18.18
N ASP A 30 3.44 15.38 -18.20
CA ASP A 30 4.60 16.23 -18.49
C ASP A 30 4.88 17.38 -17.49
N TYR A 31 4.09 17.55 -16.42
CA TYR A 31 4.28 18.63 -15.44
C TYR A 31 4.46 18.17 -13.98
N VAL A 32 4.35 16.86 -13.71
CA VAL A 32 4.64 16.28 -12.40
C VAL A 32 5.71 15.20 -12.54
N LYS A 33 6.73 15.28 -11.69
CA LYS A 33 7.74 14.23 -11.52
C LYS A 33 7.68 13.68 -10.10
N ILE A 34 7.61 12.35 -9.98
CA ILE A 34 7.64 11.63 -8.71
C ILE A 34 8.77 10.60 -8.78
N THR A 35 9.60 10.51 -7.76
CA THR A 35 10.67 9.50 -7.69
C THR A 35 10.42 8.51 -6.56
N PHE A 36 10.47 7.22 -6.89
CA PHE A 36 10.37 6.10 -5.95
C PHE A 36 11.70 5.38 -5.86
N LEU A 37 12.18 5.12 -4.64
CA LEU A 37 13.18 4.09 -4.40
C LEU A 37 12.44 2.77 -4.15
N THR A 38 12.52 1.83 -5.09
CA THR A 38 11.69 0.61 -5.08
C THR A 38 12.45 -0.58 -5.67
N ILE A 39 12.05 -1.80 -5.28
CA ILE A 39 12.48 -3.00 -6.00
C ILE A 39 11.86 -2.96 -7.41
N PRO A 40 12.62 -3.23 -8.49
CA PRO A 40 12.16 -3.14 -9.87
C PRO A 40 11.25 -4.32 -10.29
N ASN A 41 10.24 -4.62 -9.48
CA ASN A 41 9.19 -5.58 -9.73
C ASN A 41 7.84 -4.90 -9.61
N GLU A 42 6.84 -5.39 -10.34
CA GLU A 42 5.45 -4.93 -10.19
C GLU A 42 5.32 -3.40 -10.34
N ILE A 43 6.09 -2.83 -11.28
CA ILE A 43 6.20 -1.39 -11.44
C ILE A 43 4.91 -0.78 -11.97
N LYS A 44 4.24 -1.49 -12.87
CA LYS A 44 2.92 -1.10 -13.36
C LYS A 44 1.93 -1.03 -12.18
N GLU A 45 1.94 -2.03 -11.31
CA GLU A 45 1.10 -2.13 -10.13
C GLU A 45 1.44 -1.01 -9.12
N LEU A 46 2.72 -0.69 -8.92
CA LEU A 46 3.13 0.47 -8.12
C LEU A 46 2.50 1.77 -8.65
N VAL A 47 2.52 1.99 -9.96
CA VAL A 47 1.90 3.17 -10.59
C VAL A 47 0.41 3.24 -10.32
N TYR A 48 -0.34 2.18 -10.65
CA TYR A 48 -1.79 2.15 -10.45
C TYR A 48 -2.17 2.23 -8.97
N GLY A 49 -1.35 1.61 -8.12
CA GLY A 49 -1.44 1.70 -6.68
C GLY A 49 -1.22 3.11 -6.16
N TYR A 50 -0.22 3.81 -6.67
CA TYR A 50 0.03 5.20 -6.31
C TYR A 50 -1.07 6.11 -6.85
N LEU A 51 -1.56 5.89 -8.07
CA LEU A 51 -2.63 6.68 -8.68
C LEU A 51 -4.03 6.18 -8.34
N ASN A 52 -4.19 5.46 -7.22
CA ASN A 52 -5.43 4.77 -6.88
C ASN A 52 -6.65 5.69 -6.63
N ASN A 53 -6.45 7.01 -6.48
CA ASN A 53 -7.51 8.03 -6.36
C ASN A 53 -8.04 8.51 -7.73
N PHE A 54 -7.50 7.96 -8.82
CA PHE A 54 -7.93 8.23 -10.19
C PHE A 54 -8.57 6.97 -10.77
N ASP A 55 -9.53 7.17 -11.68
CA ASP A 55 -10.15 6.07 -12.40
C ASP A 55 -9.10 5.37 -13.26
N ILE A 56 -9.02 4.04 -13.14
CA ILE A 56 -7.96 3.27 -13.80
C ILE A 56 -7.97 3.44 -15.31
N ASP A 57 -9.16 3.59 -15.89
CA ASP A 57 -9.38 3.76 -17.32
C ASP A 57 -8.89 5.13 -17.85
N LYS A 58 -8.72 6.11 -16.96
CA LYS A 58 -8.16 7.43 -17.29
C LYS A 58 -6.64 7.43 -17.27
N ILE A 59 -5.99 6.41 -16.70
CA ILE A 59 -4.54 6.31 -16.60
C ILE A 59 -4.01 5.53 -17.81
N LYS A 60 -3.21 6.20 -18.64
CA LYS A 60 -2.54 5.59 -19.80
C LYS A 60 -1.03 5.66 -19.59
N ILE A 61 -0.40 4.50 -19.42
CA ILE A 61 1.06 4.40 -19.44
C ILE A 61 1.49 4.49 -20.90
N ILE A 62 2.17 5.58 -21.25
CA ILE A 62 2.58 5.88 -22.62
C ILE A 62 3.89 5.16 -22.94
N ASN A 63 4.85 5.19 -22.01
CA ASN A 63 6.18 4.67 -22.26
C ASN A 63 6.91 4.28 -20.97
N ILE A 64 7.78 3.28 -21.08
CA ILE A 64 8.71 2.87 -20.03
C ILE A 64 10.10 2.83 -20.68
N LYS A 65 10.99 3.75 -20.28
CA LYS A 65 12.39 3.82 -20.74
C LYS A 65 13.30 3.67 -19.53
N GLU A 66 14.05 2.58 -19.46
CA GLU A 66 14.94 2.29 -18.33
C GLU A 66 14.19 2.40 -16.99
N ASN A 67 14.43 3.48 -16.25
CA ASN A 67 13.84 3.79 -14.95
C ASN A 67 12.77 4.89 -15.00
N ASP A 68 12.49 5.45 -16.19
CA ASP A 68 11.56 6.54 -16.40
C ASP A 68 10.25 6.01 -17.01
N ILE A 69 9.14 6.37 -16.36
CA ILE A 69 7.78 5.96 -16.74
C ILE A 69 6.99 7.21 -17.07
N PHE A 70 6.48 7.26 -18.30
CA PHE A 70 5.70 8.38 -18.81
C PHE A 70 4.22 8.00 -18.81
N ILE A 71 3.42 8.80 -18.12
CA ILE A 71 2.00 8.54 -17.88
C ILE A 71 1.20 9.75 -18.34
N LYS A 72 0.11 9.48 -19.03
CA LYS A 72 -0.94 10.45 -19.29
C LYS A 72 -2.20 10.05 -18.54
N ILE A 73 -2.76 11.01 -17.80
CA ILE A 73 -4.03 10.87 -17.09
C ILE A 73 -5.03 11.81 -17.74
N ASP A 74 -6.14 11.24 -18.20
CA ASP A 74 -7.17 11.94 -18.97
C ASP A 74 -8.16 12.69 -18.06
N ILE A 75 -7.66 13.72 -17.39
CA ILE A 75 -8.42 14.69 -16.58
C ILE A 75 -7.85 16.10 -16.73
N SER A 76 -8.58 17.11 -16.28
CA SER A 76 -8.08 18.49 -16.28
C SER A 76 -6.88 18.63 -15.33
N LYS A 77 -5.96 19.57 -15.66
CA LYS A 77 -4.77 19.82 -14.85
C LYS A 77 -5.12 20.27 -13.43
N ASP A 78 -6.10 21.18 -13.29
CA ASP A 78 -6.54 21.65 -11.97
C ASP A 78 -7.13 20.49 -11.13
N GLU A 79 -8.00 19.67 -11.72
CA GLU A 79 -8.53 18.47 -11.05
C GLU A 79 -7.43 17.47 -10.64
N PHE A 80 -6.40 17.31 -11.49
CA PHE A 80 -5.27 16.44 -11.17
C PHE A 80 -4.47 16.96 -9.98
N LEU A 81 -4.12 18.26 -9.99
CA LEU A 81 -3.34 18.88 -8.93
C LEU A 81 -4.11 18.89 -7.60
N ASP A 82 -5.42 19.20 -7.62
CA ASP A 82 -6.26 19.14 -6.41
C ASP A 82 -6.28 17.74 -5.78
N ARG A 83 -6.38 16.69 -6.62
CA ARG A 83 -6.32 15.30 -6.14
C ARG A 83 -4.91 14.90 -5.68
N LEU A 84 -3.85 15.50 -6.23
CA LEU A 84 -2.46 15.23 -5.85
C LEU A 84 -2.07 15.96 -4.54
N ASP A 85 -2.51 17.20 -4.33
CA ASP A 85 -2.32 17.95 -3.07
C ASP A 85 -2.87 17.16 -1.88
N SER A 86 -4.01 16.49 -2.08
CA SER A 86 -4.58 15.58 -1.08
C SER A 86 -3.68 14.40 -0.72
N LYS A 87 -2.72 14.02 -1.58
CA LYS A 87 -1.69 13.01 -1.30
C LYS A 87 -0.43 13.60 -0.67
N GLU A 88 0.00 14.81 -1.03
CA GLU A 88 1.17 15.47 -0.41
C GLU A 88 0.95 15.74 1.08
N ILE A 89 -0.28 16.07 1.50
CA ILE A 89 -0.68 16.18 2.91
C ILE A 89 -0.55 14.83 3.66
N ILE A 90 -0.46 13.71 2.93
CA ILE A 90 -0.12 12.38 3.44
C ILE A 90 1.39 12.16 3.25
N ASN A 91 2.23 13.08 3.76
CA ASN A 91 3.70 13.01 3.84
C ASN A 91 4.31 11.76 3.17
N THR A 92 4.36 11.77 1.85
CA THR A 92 4.96 10.71 1.05
C THR A 92 6.48 10.82 1.19
N CYS A 93 7.19 9.69 1.30
CA CYS A 93 8.68 9.70 1.26
C CYS A 93 9.21 10.03 -0.15
N GLU A 94 8.31 10.16 -1.10
CA GLU A 94 8.53 10.50 -2.49
C GLU A 94 8.92 11.98 -2.64
N GLN A 95 9.97 12.25 -3.41
CA GLN A 95 10.26 13.61 -3.87
C GLN A 95 9.31 13.93 -5.02
N ILE A 96 8.41 14.88 -4.80
CA ILE A 96 7.50 15.40 -5.81
C ILE A 96 8.01 16.76 -6.27
N ILE A 97 8.19 16.92 -7.58
CA ILE A 97 8.55 18.20 -8.19
C ILE A 97 7.36 18.64 -9.04
N LEU A 98 6.71 19.71 -8.59
CA LEU A 98 5.68 20.43 -9.32
C LEU A 98 6.33 21.60 -10.05
N ASN A 99 6.14 21.67 -11.37
CA ASN A 99 6.60 22.83 -12.15
C ASN A 99 5.63 24.02 -12.07
N ASP A 100 4.55 23.94 -11.29
CA ASP A 100 3.51 24.96 -11.18
C ASP A 100 3.11 25.19 -9.73
N LYS A 101 3.17 26.45 -9.26
CA LYS A 101 3.02 26.84 -7.84
C LYS A 101 1.61 27.32 -7.51
N LYS A 102 0.59 26.47 -7.65
CA LYS A 102 -0.70 26.74 -7.00
C LYS A 102 -0.83 25.85 -5.77
N THR A 103 -0.64 26.45 -4.59
CA THR A 103 -0.97 25.82 -3.32
C THR A 103 -2.47 25.96 -3.08
N SER A 104 -3.18 24.86 -3.00
CA SER A 104 -4.59 24.83 -2.62
C SER A 104 -4.73 24.40 -1.15
N ASN A 105 -5.55 25.10 -0.36
CA ASN A 105 -5.84 24.76 1.04
C ASN A 105 -6.95 23.69 1.14
N HIS A 106 -6.79 22.54 0.50
CA HIS A 106 -7.79 21.48 0.53
C HIS A 106 -7.61 20.56 1.75
N GLN A 107 -8.68 20.38 2.54
CA GLN A 107 -8.74 19.33 3.56
C GLN A 107 -9.02 17.98 2.90
N ILE A 108 -8.22 16.96 3.21
CA ILE A 108 -8.53 15.58 2.82
C ILE A 108 -9.80 15.15 3.58
N ILE A 109 -10.88 14.91 2.85
CA ILE A 109 -12.07 14.25 3.39
C ILE A 109 -11.82 12.75 3.35
N MET A 110 -11.37 12.20 4.47
CA MET A 110 -11.23 10.76 4.63
C MET A 110 -12.61 10.12 4.90
N PRO A 111 -13.02 9.11 4.12
CA PRO A 111 -14.32 8.49 4.31
C PRO A 111 -14.32 7.69 5.61
N PHE A 112 -15.40 7.80 6.38
CA PHE A 112 -15.70 6.82 7.41
C PHE A 112 -16.03 5.49 6.72
N ASN A 113 -15.41 4.40 7.16
CA ASN A 113 -15.73 3.09 6.63
C ASN A 113 -17.05 2.58 7.23
N SER A 114 -18.11 2.75 6.45
CA SER A 114 -19.49 2.33 6.76
C SER A 114 -19.78 0.86 6.41
N SER A 115 -18.76 0.06 6.05
CA SER A 115 -18.94 -1.34 5.73
C SER A 115 -19.61 -2.10 6.88
N ARG A 116 -20.59 -2.92 6.50
CA ARG A 116 -21.30 -3.87 7.38
C ARG A 116 -20.70 -5.28 7.31
N SER A 117 -19.60 -5.45 6.57
CA SER A 117 -18.98 -6.75 6.36
C SER A 117 -18.49 -7.31 7.69
N THR A 118 -18.78 -8.59 7.89
CA THR A 118 -18.35 -9.37 9.04
C THR A 118 -17.35 -10.42 8.61
N LEU A 119 -16.34 -10.66 9.42
CA LEU A 119 -15.29 -11.62 9.17
C LEU A 119 -15.37 -12.76 10.20
N HIS A 120 -15.52 -13.99 9.72
CA HIS A 120 -15.51 -15.14 10.62
C HIS A 120 -14.08 -15.42 11.13
N ASN A 121 -13.93 -15.65 12.44
CA ASN A 121 -12.61 -15.79 13.06
C ASN A 121 -11.76 -16.95 12.49
N SER A 122 -12.41 -17.99 11.94
CA SER A 122 -11.71 -19.11 11.29
C SER A 122 -10.89 -18.69 10.06
N ILE A 123 -11.24 -17.59 9.40
CA ILE A 123 -10.52 -17.09 8.22
C ILE A 123 -9.16 -16.53 8.61
N LEU A 124 -9.07 -15.84 9.75
CA LEU A 124 -7.80 -15.31 10.28
C LEU A 124 -6.76 -16.42 10.43
N LYS A 125 -7.18 -17.61 10.89
CA LYS A 125 -6.29 -18.78 11.05
C LYS A 125 -5.64 -19.22 9.74
N LYS A 126 -6.27 -18.97 8.58
CA LYS A 126 -5.68 -19.29 7.26
C LYS A 126 -4.46 -18.41 6.94
N TYR A 127 -4.33 -17.24 7.56
CA TYR A 127 -3.24 -16.29 7.31
C TYR A 127 -2.03 -16.47 8.22
N THR A 128 -2.05 -17.41 9.17
CA THR A 128 -0.92 -17.71 10.06
C THR A 128 0.40 -17.91 9.28
N ASN A 129 0.34 -18.56 8.12
CA ASN A 129 1.52 -18.80 7.28
C ASN A 129 2.09 -17.53 6.63
N PHE A 130 1.25 -16.53 6.34
CA PHE A 130 1.71 -15.25 5.81
C PHE A 130 2.69 -14.57 6.77
N PHE A 131 2.40 -14.64 8.07
CA PHE A 131 3.22 -14.02 9.11
C PHE A 131 4.46 -14.84 9.51
N LYS A 132 4.61 -16.05 8.99
CA LYS A 132 5.84 -16.86 9.13
C LYS A 132 6.87 -16.58 8.04
N ASP A 133 6.46 -15.90 6.96
CA ASP A 133 7.33 -15.54 5.84
C ASP A 133 8.31 -14.41 6.26
N THR A 134 9.58 -14.57 5.90
CA THR A 134 10.68 -13.64 6.25
C THR A 134 11.02 -12.64 5.14
N SER A 135 10.22 -12.57 4.08
CA SER A 135 10.36 -11.55 3.03
C SER A 135 10.22 -10.14 3.57
N VAL A 136 11.02 -9.22 3.01
CA VAL A 136 11.04 -7.82 3.42
C VAL A 136 9.74 -7.13 3.03
N TYR A 137 9.17 -6.40 4.01
CA TYR A 137 7.91 -5.66 3.96
C TYR A 137 6.89 -6.19 2.96
N LYS A 138 6.31 -7.32 3.31
CA LYS A 138 5.27 -8.01 2.55
C LYS A 138 3.90 -7.45 2.89
N THR A 139 3.13 -7.17 1.84
CA THR A 139 1.72 -6.79 1.92
C THR A 139 0.89 -7.83 1.15
N ARG A 140 -0.19 -8.31 1.75
CA ARG A 140 -1.21 -9.10 1.06
C ARG A 140 -2.57 -8.42 1.15
N ILE A 141 -3.25 -8.30 0.02
CA ILE A 141 -4.67 -7.95 -0.03
C ILE A 141 -5.42 -9.23 -0.33
N SER A 142 -6.28 -9.61 0.59
CA SER A 142 -7.09 -10.82 0.50
C SER A 142 -8.54 -10.41 0.26
N PHE A 143 -9.11 -10.85 -0.86
CA PHE A 143 -10.50 -10.60 -1.20
C PHE A 143 -11.38 -11.67 -0.60
N TYR A 144 -12.44 -11.24 0.07
CA TYR A 144 -13.44 -12.16 0.58
C TYR A 144 -14.58 -12.32 -0.41
N ILE A 145 -14.57 -13.42 -1.17
CA ILE A 145 -15.67 -13.79 -2.05
C ILE A 145 -16.47 -14.87 -1.31
N ASN A 146 -17.63 -14.49 -0.76
CA ASN A 146 -18.64 -15.41 -0.22
C ASN A 146 -18.12 -16.46 0.79
N TYR A 147 -17.59 -16.04 1.93
CA TYR A 147 -17.28 -16.92 3.07
C TYR A 147 -16.18 -17.97 2.91
N ASN A 148 -15.85 -18.38 1.68
CA ASN A 148 -15.01 -19.53 1.41
C ASN A 148 -13.94 -19.33 0.34
N GLU A 149 -14.13 -18.43 -0.63
CA GLU A 149 -13.11 -18.15 -1.65
C GLU A 149 -12.25 -16.95 -1.25
N ILE A 150 -10.96 -17.22 -1.13
CA ILE A 150 -9.94 -16.24 -0.83
C ILE A 150 -9.09 -16.10 -2.09
N ASN A 151 -9.18 -14.96 -2.75
CA ASN A 151 -8.19 -14.57 -3.75
C ASN A 151 -7.15 -13.70 -3.04
N ASP A 152 -5.92 -14.22 -2.98
CA ASP A 152 -4.80 -13.58 -2.32
C ASP A 152 -3.91 -12.88 -3.34
N ILE A 153 -3.70 -11.58 -3.16
CA ILE A 153 -2.78 -10.79 -3.94
C ILE A 153 -1.65 -10.30 -3.05
N GLU A 154 -0.44 -10.76 -3.35
CA GLU A 154 0.76 -10.40 -2.61
C GLU A 154 1.69 -9.51 -3.41
N SER A 155 2.31 -8.57 -2.70
CA SER A 155 3.42 -7.74 -3.16
C SER A 155 4.43 -7.51 -2.03
N PHE A 156 5.65 -7.16 -2.39
CA PHE A 156 6.72 -6.84 -1.44
C PHE A 156 7.62 -5.74 -1.98
N ASP A 157 8.24 -4.97 -1.09
CA ASP A 157 9.18 -3.92 -1.43
C ASP A 157 10.12 -3.60 -0.26
N THR A 158 11.22 -2.88 -0.48
CA THR A 158 12.07 -2.37 0.61
C THR A 158 11.46 -1.14 1.29
N ASN A 159 10.45 -0.52 0.70
CA ASN A 159 9.65 0.55 1.30
C ASN A 159 8.21 0.08 1.58
N ILE A 160 7.73 0.29 2.81
CA ILE A 160 6.39 -0.16 3.24
C ILE A 160 5.26 0.43 2.38
N LYS A 161 5.33 1.72 1.99
CA LYS A 161 4.30 2.38 1.18
C LYS A 161 4.27 1.80 -0.22
N ASN A 162 5.44 1.55 -0.82
CA ASN A 162 5.54 0.90 -2.13
C ASN A 162 4.93 -0.50 -2.12
N SER A 163 5.20 -1.28 -1.08
CA SER A 163 4.62 -2.62 -0.90
C SER A 163 3.09 -2.56 -0.91
N ILE A 164 2.52 -1.58 -0.21
CA ILE A 164 1.07 -1.35 -0.16
C ILE A 164 0.52 -0.87 -1.50
N TYR A 165 1.18 0.11 -2.14
CA TYR A 165 0.75 0.59 -3.45
C TYR A 165 0.78 -0.54 -4.48
N LYS A 166 1.86 -1.33 -4.56
CA LYS A 166 1.93 -2.51 -5.44
C LYS A 166 0.77 -3.47 -5.18
N ALA A 167 0.50 -3.80 -3.91
CA ALA A 167 -0.61 -4.68 -3.57
C ALA A 167 -1.97 -4.10 -4.00
N ILE A 168 -2.23 -2.81 -3.74
CA ILE A 168 -3.46 -2.10 -4.14
C ILE A 168 -3.61 -2.04 -5.67
N GLY A 169 -2.54 -1.69 -6.38
CA GLY A 169 -2.57 -1.59 -7.84
C GLY A 169 -2.81 -2.94 -8.48
N LYS A 170 -2.15 -3.99 -7.99
CA LYS A 170 -2.36 -5.37 -8.43
C LYS A 170 -3.79 -5.85 -8.15
N ALA A 171 -4.30 -5.52 -6.97
CA ALA A 171 -5.70 -5.74 -6.58
C ALA A 171 -6.70 -5.08 -7.54
N LYS A 172 -6.55 -3.78 -7.80
CA LYS A 172 -7.43 -3.02 -8.69
C LYS A 172 -7.33 -3.47 -10.14
N LEU A 173 -6.13 -3.82 -10.63
CA LEU A 173 -5.95 -4.35 -11.98
C LEU A 173 -6.64 -5.71 -12.15
N HIS A 174 -6.65 -6.54 -11.12
CA HIS A 174 -7.27 -7.86 -11.16
C HIS A 174 -8.80 -7.81 -11.06
N THR A 175 -9.35 -6.99 -10.15
CA THR A 175 -10.80 -6.99 -9.88
C THR A 175 -11.57 -5.89 -10.58
N LYS A 176 -10.91 -4.79 -10.98
CA LYS A 176 -11.55 -3.53 -11.42
C LYS A 176 -12.56 -2.94 -10.43
N ASN A 177 -12.59 -3.45 -9.20
CA ASN A 177 -13.59 -3.12 -8.19
C ASN A 177 -12.95 -2.41 -6.98
N ASP A 178 -13.81 -1.76 -6.19
CA ASP A 178 -13.43 -1.19 -4.89
C ASP A 178 -13.01 -2.31 -3.90
N LEU A 179 -12.11 -1.97 -2.96
CA LEU A 179 -11.52 -2.93 -2.02
C LEU A 179 -12.26 -3.02 -0.67
N PHE A 180 -13.58 -2.77 -0.67
CA PHE A 180 -14.40 -2.70 0.55
C PHE A 180 -14.40 -3.99 1.38
N ASP A 181 -14.40 -5.14 0.70
CA ASP A 181 -14.49 -6.49 1.31
C ASP A 181 -13.14 -7.22 1.31
N CYS A 182 -12.08 -6.45 1.60
CA CYS A 182 -10.73 -6.97 1.65
C CYS A 182 -10.15 -6.94 3.07
N ILE A 183 -9.22 -7.85 3.29
CA ILE A 183 -8.32 -7.87 4.44
C ILE A 183 -6.93 -7.48 3.95
N ALA A 184 -6.35 -6.45 4.53
CA ALA A 184 -4.95 -6.13 4.35
C ALA A 184 -4.12 -6.85 5.42
N LEU A 185 -3.18 -7.70 5.01
CA LEU A 185 -2.20 -8.34 5.89
C LEU A 185 -0.85 -7.65 5.72
N LEU A 186 -0.27 -7.19 6.82
CA LEU A 186 0.97 -6.44 6.85
C LEU A 186 1.99 -7.14 7.76
N ASN A 187 3.17 -7.49 7.25
CA ASN A 187 4.22 -8.09 8.09
C ASN A 187 5.15 -7.04 8.76
N PHE A 188 4.72 -5.79 8.80
CA PHE A 188 5.47 -4.64 9.31
C PHE A 188 4.61 -3.73 10.20
N ARG A 189 5.24 -2.75 10.85
CA ARG A 189 4.56 -1.78 11.70
C ARG A 189 3.59 -0.92 10.91
N LEU A 190 2.34 -0.90 11.36
CA LEU A 190 1.31 0.02 10.88
C LEU A 190 1.52 1.42 11.46
N ASP A 191 1.76 2.41 10.60
CA ASP A 191 1.78 3.83 10.96
C ASP A 191 0.56 4.58 10.39
N ILE A 192 0.46 5.89 10.67
CA ILE A 192 -0.68 6.71 10.24
C ILE A 192 -0.70 6.91 8.72
N GLU A 193 0.46 7.02 8.08
CA GLU A 193 0.56 7.31 6.64
C GLU A 193 0.12 6.07 5.83
N VAL A 194 0.61 4.90 6.23
CA VAL A 194 0.14 3.61 5.74
C VAL A 194 -1.36 3.44 5.98
N LEU A 195 -1.83 3.72 7.19
CA LEU A 195 -3.25 3.58 7.53
C LEU A 195 -4.12 4.49 6.65
N LYS A 196 -3.69 5.73 6.37
CA LYS A 196 -4.40 6.65 5.48
C LYS A 196 -4.52 6.10 4.06
N ILE A 197 -3.43 5.53 3.50
CA ILE A 197 -3.44 4.91 2.18
C ILE A 197 -4.50 3.79 2.13
N ILE A 198 -4.54 2.94 3.15
CA ILE A 198 -5.48 1.81 3.25
C ILE A 198 -6.93 2.29 3.43
N ILE A 199 -7.18 3.30 4.28
CA ILE A 199 -8.52 3.88 4.49
C ILE A 199 -9.09 4.44 3.18
N LEU A 200 -8.27 5.13 2.38
CA LEU A 200 -8.72 5.67 1.09
C LEU A 200 -9.19 4.58 0.12
N GLN A 201 -8.70 3.35 0.27
CA GLN A 201 -9.17 2.20 -0.52
C GLN A 201 -10.42 1.54 0.06
N LYS A 202 -10.94 2.09 1.16
CA LYS A 202 -12.09 1.57 1.91
C LYS A 202 -11.91 0.13 2.41
N ILE A 203 -10.67 -0.34 2.56
CA ILE A 203 -10.36 -1.64 3.15
C ILE A 203 -10.81 -1.61 4.62
N THR A 204 -11.51 -2.66 5.06
CA THR A 204 -12.20 -2.69 6.36
C THR A 204 -11.38 -3.36 7.46
N PHE A 205 -10.63 -4.41 7.10
CA PHE A 205 -9.87 -5.23 8.04
C PHE A 205 -8.38 -5.09 7.77
N ILE A 206 -7.60 -4.81 8.82
CA ILE A 206 -6.14 -4.79 8.74
C ILE A 206 -5.59 -5.74 9.81
N VAL A 207 -4.76 -6.68 9.38
CA VAL A 207 -4.03 -7.60 10.25
C VAL A 207 -2.55 -7.27 10.17
N PHE A 208 -1.88 -7.10 11.30
CA PHE A 208 -0.45 -6.74 11.34
C PHE A 208 0.30 -7.46 12.46
N THR A 209 1.63 -7.53 12.38
CA THR A 209 2.48 -8.27 13.34
C THR A 209 3.16 -7.40 14.40
N GLN A 210 3.30 -6.09 14.15
CA GLN A 210 4.05 -5.19 15.02
C GLN A 210 3.13 -4.16 15.66
N LYS A 211 3.26 -3.97 16.98
CA LYS A 211 2.44 -3.06 17.77
C LYS A 211 2.39 -1.64 17.17
N PRO A 212 1.19 -1.10 16.90
CA PRO A 212 1.03 0.22 16.33
C PRO A 212 1.18 1.29 17.43
N SER A 213 1.25 2.56 17.04
CA SER A 213 1.14 3.65 18.01
C SER A 213 -0.32 3.85 18.46
N PHE A 214 -0.52 4.49 19.60
CA PHE A 214 -1.87 4.83 20.08
C PHE A 214 -2.63 5.75 19.11
N SER A 215 -1.92 6.59 18.37
CA SER A 215 -2.52 7.46 17.34
C SER A 215 -3.15 6.66 16.20
N VAL A 216 -2.53 5.54 15.80
CA VAL A 216 -3.09 4.62 14.80
C VAL A 216 -4.40 4.00 15.30
N LEU A 217 -4.45 3.57 16.56
CA LEU A 217 -5.68 3.06 17.18
C LEU A 217 -6.81 4.10 17.15
N LYS A 218 -6.53 5.34 17.59
CA LYS A 218 -7.49 6.45 17.55
C LYS A 218 -7.99 6.73 16.13
N TYR A 219 -7.09 6.70 15.15
CA TYR A 219 -7.44 6.95 13.76
C TYR A 219 -8.32 5.83 13.20
N ALA A 220 -7.96 4.57 13.45
CA ALA A 220 -8.75 3.43 13.03
C ALA A 220 -10.15 3.41 13.68
N GLN A 221 -10.27 3.77 14.96
CA GLN A 221 -11.57 3.95 15.60
C GLN A 221 -12.39 5.03 14.90
N LYS A 222 -11.79 6.21 14.71
CA LYS A 222 -12.42 7.37 14.07
C LYS A 222 -12.94 7.05 12.66
N PHE A 223 -12.21 6.25 11.88
CA PHE A 223 -12.54 5.96 10.49
C PHE A 223 -13.19 4.58 10.28
N GLY A 224 -13.59 3.88 11.34
CA GLY A 224 -14.33 2.63 11.19
C GLY A 224 -13.48 1.48 10.67
N ILE A 225 -12.21 1.34 11.07
CA ILE A 225 -11.31 0.26 10.59
C ILE A 225 -11.08 -0.77 11.69
N THR A 226 -11.30 -2.04 11.40
CA THR A 226 -11.03 -3.15 12.31
C THR A 226 -9.55 -3.51 12.25
N LEU A 227 -8.85 -3.27 13.35
CA LEU A 227 -7.43 -3.59 13.54
C LEU A 227 -7.30 -4.90 14.29
N ILE A 228 -6.44 -5.77 13.78
CA ILE A 228 -6.18 -7.09 14.34
C ILE A 228 -4.66 -7.27 14.44
N GLU A 229 -4.16 -7.46 15.65
CA GLU A 229 -2.76 -7.78 15.89
C GLU A 229 -2.55 -9.30 15.87
N TYR A 230 -1.58 -9.76 15.09
CA TYR A 230 -1.12 -11.14 15.11
C TYR A 230 0.18 -11.24 15.94
N GLU A 231 0.09 -11.83 17.13
CA GLU A 231 1.21 -12.01 18.05
C GLU A 231 1.15 -13.41 18.66
N ASN A 232 2.27 -14.14 18.67
CA ASN A 232 2.38 -15.48 19.27
C ASN A 232 1.31 -16.47 18.78
N ASN A 233 1.07 -16.55 17.47
CA ASN A 233 0.02 -17.39 16.84
C ASN A 233 -1.43 -17.06 17.27
N ASN A 234 -1.66 -15.89 17.87
CA ASN A 234 -2.98 -15.43 18.28
C ASN A 234 -3.34 -14.14 17.53
N PHE A 235 -4.65 -13.93 17.33
CA PHE A 235 -5.21 -12.72 16.74
C PHE A 235 -5.95 -11.91 17.81
N TYR A 236 -5.50 -10.69 18.04
CA TYR A 236 -6.07 -9.75 19.01
C TYR A 236 -6.80 -8.63 18.30
N ILE A 237 -8.11 -8.53 18.49
CA ILE A 237 -8.93 -7.52 17.84
C ILE A 237 -8.86 -6.25 18.68
N LEU A 238 -8.32 -5.16 18.10
CA LEU A 238 -8.06 -3.92 18.83
C LEU A 238 -9.16 -2.88 18.64
N THR A 239 -9.90 -2.94 17.54
CA THR A 239 -10.97 -1.98 17.20
C THR A 239 -12.13 -2.65 16.49
N HIS A 240 -13.36 -2.11 16.66
CA HIS A 240 -14.57 -2.55 15.95
C HIS A 240 -14.81 -4.07 15.98
N GLN A 241 -14.68 -4.66 17.17
CA GLN A 241 -14.77 -6.10 17.42
C GLN A 241 -16.09 -6.72 16.98
N THR A 242 -17.17 -5.94 16.92
CA THR A 242 -18.51 -6.39 16.49
C THR A 242 -18.56 -6.87 15.04
N ARG A 243 -17.51 -6.64 14.25
CA ARG A 243 -17.36 -7.15 12.89
C ARG A 243 -16.70 -8.52 12.82
N ILE A 244 -16.21 -9.08 13.93
CA ILE A 244 -15.66 -10.43 13.96
C ILE A 244 -16.72 -11.36 14.56
N VAL A 245 -17.04 -12.43 13.83
CA VAL A 245 -18.06 -13.44 14.20
C VAL A 245 -17.46 -14.83 14.36
#